data_AF-A0A954A5D3-F1
#
_entry.id   AF-A0A954A5D3-F1
#
_cell.length_a   1.000
_cell.length_b   1.000
_cell.length_c   1.000
_cell.angle_alpha   90.00
_cell.angle_beta   90.00
_cell.angle_gamma   90.00
#
_symmetry.space_group_name_H-M   'P 1'
#
loop_
_entity.id
_entity.type
_entity.pdbx_description
1 polymer ?
#
loop_
_entity_poly.entity_id
_entity_poly.type
_entity_poly.pdbx_seq_one_letter_code
_entity_poly.pdbx_strand_id
1 'polypeptide(L)'
;MQVVDFLNRVPLAGLMLVIALGHALGRVSVRRIALGPAGGTLFVALLAGHFGLRPGAERTGTTVTVGVLGFALFIYSVGFDAAPHFAS
;
A
#
# COMPACT_ATOMS: atom_id res chain seq x y z
N MET A 1 -5.12 16.89 13.63
CA MET A 1 -5.14 17.23 12.19
C MET A 1 -3.77 17.74 11.70
N GLN A 2 -2.97 18.48 12.49
CA GLN A 2 -1.66 19.02 12.07
C GLN A 2 -0.63 18.03 11.48
N VAL A 3 -0.56 16.79 12.00
CA VAL A 3 0.47 15.81 11.56
C VAL A 3 0.19 15.28 10.15
N VAL A 4 -1.08 15.05 9.81
CA VAL A 4 -1.48 14.53 8.50
C VAL A 4 -1.24 15.58 7.42
N ASP A 5 -1.53 16.84 7.71
CA ASP A 5 -1.30 17.97 6.80
C ASP A 5 0.20 18.16 6.51
N PHE A 6 1.05 17.96 7.52
CA PHE A 6 2.51 18.02 7.36
C PHE A 6 3.03 16.87 6.48
N LEU A 7 2.56 15.64 6.70
CA LEU A 7 2.94 14.49 5.86
C LEU A 7 2.43 14.62 4.42
N ASN A 8 1.30 15.28 4.20
CA ASN A 8 0.79 15.57 2.85
C ASN A 8 1.62 16.64 2.13
N ARG A 9 2.21 17.61 2.84
CA ARG A 9 3.17 18.58 2.25
C ARG A 9 4.49 17.93 1.84
N VAL A 10 4.92 16.90 2.56
CA VAL A 10 6.18 16.17 2.29
C VAL A 10 5.85 14.72 1.87
N PRO A 11 5.42 14.49 0.62
CA PRO A 11 4.87 13.21 0.19
C PRO A 11 5.84 12.04 0.34
N LEU A 12 7.15 12.28 0.21
CA LEU A 12 8.17 11.25 0.43
C LEU A 12 8.18 10.75 1.88
N ALA A 13 7.96 11.61 2.87
CA ALA A 13 7.92 11.21 4.27
C ALA A 13 6.69 10.33 4.56
N GLY A 14 5.53 10.67 3.99
CA GLY A 14 4.33 9.84 4.07
C GLY A 14 4.52 8.46 3.42
N LEU A 15 5.13 8.41 2.24
CA LEU A 15 5.43 7.15 1.55
C LEU A 15 6.45 6.29 2.32
N MET A 16 7.52 6.88 2.84
CA MET A 16 8.50 6.18 3.67
C MET A 16 7.86 5.60 4.94
N LEU A 17 6.97 6.34 5.59
CA LEU A 17 6.25 5.86 6.77
C LEU A 17 5.36 4.65 6.42
N VAL A 18 4.62 4.75 5.32
CA VAL A 18 3.75 3.67 4.83
C VAL A 18 4.56 2.42 4.46
N ILE A 19 5.69 2.58 3.78
CA ILE A 19 6.58 1.46 3.40
C ILE A 19 7.24 0.85 4.63
N ALA A 20 7.73 1.65 5.57
CA ALA A 20 8.38 1.18 6.78
C ALA A 20 7.40 0.41 7.68
N LEU A 21 6.22 0.99 7.94
CA LEU A 21 5.15 0.32 8.69
C LEU A 21 4.64 -0.91 7.93
N GLY A 22 4.45 -0.80 6.63
CA GLY A 22 4.03 -1.87 5.74
C GLY A 22 4.95 -3.09 5.75
N HIS A 23 6.26 -2.85 5.72
CA HIS A 23 7.28 -3.90 5.77
C HIS A 23 7.41 -4.51 7.16
N ALA A 24 7.27 -3.70 8.20
CA ALA A 24 7.26 -4.18 9.58
C ALA A 24 6.02 -5.06 9.84
N LEU A 25 4.83 -4.61 9.40
CA LEU A 25 3.58 -5.33 9.54
C LEU A 25 3.50 -6.55 8.62
N GLY A 26 4.07 -6.48 7.41
CA GLY A 26 4.15 -7.59 6.47
C GLY A 26 5.02 -8.76 6.96
N ARG A 27 5.92 -8.51 7.92
CA ARG A 27 6.64 -9.58 8.65
C ARG A 27 5.81 -10.22 9.75
N VAL A 28 4.74 -9.58 10.22
CA VAL A 28 3.85 -10.14 11.23
C VAL A 28 2.92 -11.15 10.56
N SER A 29 3.36 -12.41 10.51
CA SER A 29 2.53 -13.51 10.02
C SER A 29 1.53 -13.92 11.10
N VAL A 30 0.24 -13.77 10.80
CA VAL A 30 -0.83 -14.26 11.68
C VAL A 30 -1.24 -15.66 11.24
N ARG A 31 -0.86 -16.64 12.07
CA ARG A 31 -1.51 -17.96 12.25
C ARG A 31 -1.54 -18.95 11.06
N ARG A 32 -1.20 -18.54 9.83
CA ARG A 32 -0.83 -19.35 8.62
C ARG A 32 -0.87 -18.56 7.31
N ILE A 33 -1.42 -17.33 7.33
CA ILE A 33 -1.49 -16.47 6.15
C ILE A 33 -0.38 -15.43 6.28
N ALA A 34 0.66 -15.56 5.48
CA ALA A 34 1.63 -14.49 5.29
C ALA A 34 1.09 -13.55 4.21
N LEU A 35 0.72 -12.31 4.57
CA LEU A 35 0.42 -11.27 3.58
C LEU A 35 1.66 -10.93 2.72
N GLY A 36 2.84 -11.30 3.20
CA GLY A 36 4.12 -10.95 2.61
C GLY A 36 4.39 -9.44 2.70
N PRO A 37 5.60 -9.01 2.30
CA PRO A 37 5.95 -7.60 2.27
C PRO A 37 5.00 -6.78 1.40
N ALA A 38 4.58 -7.33 0.25
CA ALA A 38 3.69 -6.64 -0.69
C ALA A 38 2.28 -6.42 -0.11
N GLY A 39 1.64 -7.46 0.44
CA GLY A 39 0.29 -7.34 1.00
C GLY A 39 0.26 -6.50 2.29
N GLY A 40 1.28 -6.62 3.14
CA GLY A 40 1.40 -5.79 4.35
C GLY A 40 1.56 -4.31 4.03
N THR A 41 2.37 -3.99 3.02
CA THR A 41 2.55 -2.61 2.56
C THR A 41 1.28 -2.02 1.96
N LEU A 42 0.52 -2.82 1.22
CA LEU A 42 -0.76 -2.38 0.66
C LEU A 42 -1.84 -2.16 1.71
N PHE A 43 -1.94 -3.04 2.69
CA PHE A 43 -2.90 -2.89 3.79
C PHE A 43 -2.63 -1.61 4.60
N VAL A 44 -1.35 -1.37 4.95
CA VAL A 44 -0.94 -0.15 5.66
C VAL A 44 -1.17 1.10 4.80
N ALA A 45 -0.90 1.05 3.50
CA ALA A 45 -1.16 2.16 2.58
C ALA A 45 -2.65 2.52 2.51
N LEU A 46 -3.53 1.51 2.43
CA LEU A 46 -4.97 1.70 2.37
C LEU A 46 -5.52 2.26 3.69
N LEU A 47 -5.05 1.72 4.82
CA LEU A 47 -5.41 2.17 6.16
C LEU A 47 -4.96 3.62 6.39
N ALA A 48 -3.72 3.96 6.02
CA ALA A 48 -3.22 5.33 6.08
C ALA A 48 -4.08 6.28 5.20
N GLY A 49 -4.43 5.83 3.99
CA GLY A 49 -5.34 6.56 3.10
C GLY A 49 -6.73 6.81 3.70
N HIS A 50 -7.27 5.86 4.47
CA HIS A 50 -8.53 6.01 5.21
C HIS A 50 -8.45 7.10 6.29
N PHE A 51 -7.30 7.23 6.96
CA PHE A 51 -7.04 8.31 7.94
C PHE A 51 -6.72 9.68 7.30
N GLY A 52 -6.75 9.80 5.97
CA GLY A 52 -6.51 11.06 5.26
C GLY A 52 -5.05 11.33 4.87
N LEU A 53 -4.15 10.36 5.06
CA LEU A 53 -2.80 10.43 4.48
C LEU A 53 -2.89 10.17 2.98
N ARG A 54 -2.77 11.23 2.20
CA ARG A 54 -2.80 11.20 0.73
C ARG A 54 -1.55 11.88 0.18
N PRO A 55 -0.35 11.33 0.45
CA PRO A 55 0.90 11.92 0.01
C PRO A 55 0.91 12.05 -1.52
N GLY A 56 0.90 13.28 -2.03
CA GLY A 56 1.03 13.58 -3.46
C GLY A 56 -0.25 13.50 -4.29
N ALA A 57 -1.42 13.17 -3.70
CA ALA A 57 -2.69 13.05 -4.44
C ALA A 57 -3.17 14.39 -5.05
N GLU A 58 -2.74 15.52 -4.50
CA GLU A 58 -3.16 16.85 -4.97
C GLU A 58 -2.22 17.46 -6.02
N ARG A 59 -1.00 16.94 -6.17
CA ARG A 59 0.04 17.55 -7.02
C ARG A 59 0.28 16.82 -8.34
N THR A 60 -0.09 15.55 -8.41
CA THR A 60 0.06 14.77 -9.62
C THR A 60 -1.28 14.82 -10.36
N GLY A 61 -1.41 15.68 -11.37
CA GLY A 61 -2.61 15.81 -12.23
C GLY A 61 -2.91 14.58 -13.10
N THR A 62 -2.54 13.39 -12.64
CA THR A 62 -2.77 12.11 -13.28
C THR A 62 -4.07 11.54 -12.72
N THR A 63 -5.04 11.28 -13.61
CA THR A 63 -6.33 10.67 -13.29
C THR A 63 -6.20 9.33 -12.55
N VAL A 64 -5.05 8.67 -12.65
CA VAL A 64 -4.72 7.44 -11.94
C VAL A 64 -3.79 7.72 -10.77
N THR A 65 -4.31 7.60 -9.55
CA THR A 65 -3.54 7.73 -8.31
C THR A 65 -2.56 6.55 -8.15
N VAL A 66 -1.39 6.80 -7.55
CA VAL A 66 -0.39 5.77 -7.21
C VAL A 66 -0.99 4.60 -6.41
N GLY A 67 -1.98 4.87 -5.55
CA GLY A 67 -2.70 3.82 -4.81
C GLY A 67 -3.52 2.89 -5.71
N VAL A 68 -4.17 3.41 -6.77
CA VAL A 68 -4.93 2.61 -7.72
C VAL A 68 -4.00 1.74 -8.57
N LEU A 69 -2.86 2.31 -9.00
CA LEU A 69 -1.83 1.54 -9.72
C LEU A 69 -1.25 0.43 -8.84
N GLY A 70 -0.85 0.75 -7.61
CA GLY A 70 -0.30 -0.24 -6.68
C GLY A 70 -1.29 -1.36 -6.37
N PHE A 71 -2.57 -1.03 -6.17
CA PHE A 71 -3.62 -2.03 -5.95
C PHE A 71 -3.85 -2.92 -7.18
N ALA A 72 -3.91 -2.33 -8.38
CA ALA A 72 -4.05 -3.10 -9.62
C ALA A 72 -2.88 -4.06 -9.84
N LEU A 73 -1.63 -3.59 -9.64
CA LEU A 73 -0.43 -4.41 -9.73
C LEU A 73 -0.41 -5.55 -8.70
N PHE A 74 -0.91 -5.30 -7.49
CA PHE A 74 -0.99 -6.34 -6.47
C PHE A 74 -2.03 -7.42 -6.78
N ILE A 75 -3.24 -7.04 -7.20
CA ILE A 75 -4.25 -8.03 -7.61
C ILE A 75 -3.74 -8.82 -8.82
N TYR A 76 -3.03 -8.17 -9.75
CA TYR A 76 -2.36 -8.85 -10.85
C TYR A 76 -1.31 -9.87 -10.35
N SER A 77 -0.42 -9.48 -9.42
CA SER A 77 0.58 -10.39 -8.84
C SER A 77 -0.04 -11.57 -8.08
N VAL A 78 -1.09 -11.32 -7.28
CA VAL A 78 -1.82 -12.38 -6.56
C VAL A 78 -2.52 -13.32 -7.54
N GLY A 79 -3.16 -12.77 -8.59
CA GLY A 79 -3.79 -13.57 -9.64
C GLY A 79 -2.78 -14.40 -10.42
N PHE A 80 -1.58 -13.86 -10.66
CA PHE A 80 -0.49 -14.57 -11.33
C PHE A 80 0.08 -15.72 -10.51
N ASP A 81 0.28 -15.54 -9.19
CA ASP A 81 0.76 -16.61 -8.28
C ASP A 81 -0.29 -17.72 -8.10
N ALA A 82 -1.57 -17.34 -8.06
CA ALA A 82 -2.65 -18.31 -7.96
C ALA A 82 -2.91 -19.09 -9.27
N ALA A 83 -2.56 -18.54 -10.44
CA ALA A 83 -2.79 -19.15 -11.75
C ALA A 83 -2.28 -20.60 -11.90
N PRO A 84 -1.03 -20.97 -11.54
CA PRO A 84 -0.55 -22.35 -11.63
C PRO A 84 -1.29 -23.36 -10.74
N HIS A 85 -2.00 -22.91 -9.70
CA HIS A 85 -2.78 -23.78 -8.81
C HIS A 85 -4.17 -24.13 -9.36
N PHE A 86 -4.62 -23.49 -10.44
CA PHE A 86 -5.94 -23.73 -11.07
C PHE A 86 -5.87 -24.57 -12.35
N ALA A 87 -4.67 -24.91 -12.83
CA ALA A 87 -4.46 -25.68 -14.05
C ALA A 87 -4.22 -27.20 -13.81
N SER A 88 -4.57 -27.70 -12.61
CA SER A 88 -4.58 -29.11 -12.23
C SER A 88 -5.97 -29.52 -11.76
#